data_AF-A0A953XL00-F1
#
_entry.id   AF-A0A953XL00-F1
#
_cell.length_a   1.000
_cell.length_b   1.000
_cell.length_c   1.000
_cell.angle_alpha   90.00
_cell.angle_beta   90.00
_cell.angle_gamma   90.00
#
_symmetry.space_group_name_H-M   'P 1'
#
loop_
_entity.id
_entity.type
_entity.pdbx_description
1 polymer ?
#
loop_
_entity_poly.entity_id
_entity_poly.type
_entity_poly.pdbx_seq_one_letter_code
_entity_poly.pdbx_strand_id
1 'polypeptide(L)'
;MLNRLLLSLSYVAPAVGVAAIALQAAGALAGTFTELKAKAAEQELGVPPLVRIYFRSTLRTLYVSGLLALLAMVGDVVLHAARPSLLTAHIFGYSSALLMLVCGFALLVEGGVDRQLKLFSGRARTLHSLAGAGGMAAGAWGVALVTWQGGVWGF
;
A
#
# COMPACT_ATOMS: atom_id res chain seq x y z
N MET A 1 -2.25 -7.38 -28.84
CA MET A 1 -2.59 -7.89 -27.49
C MET A 1 -1.38 -7.99 -26.56
N LEU A 2 -0.27 -8.61 -26.99
CA LEU A 2 0.95 -8.81 -26.17
C LEU A 2 1.50 -7.51 -25.54
N ASN A 3 1.65 -6.42 -26.32
CA ASN A 3 2.14 -5.14 -25.77
C ASN A 3 1.25 -4.54 -24.67
N ARG A 4 -0.08 -4.73 -24.73
CA ARG A 4 -1.00 -4.22 -23.69
C ARG A 4 -0.90 -5.04 -22.40
N LEU A 5 -0.65 -6.33 -22.53
CA LEU A 5 -0.49 -7.27 -21.42
C LEU A 5 0.86 -7.06 -20.71
N LEU A 6 1.93 -6.80 -21.47
CA LEU A 6 3.24 -6.42 -20.92
C LEU A 6 3.18 -5.05 -20.20
N LEU A 7 2.44 -4.09 -20.74
CA LEU A 7 2.20 -2.80 -20.10
C LEU A 7 1.43 -2.95 -18.77
N SER A 8 0.37 -3.78 -18.72
CA SER A 8 -0.33 -4.01 -17.46
C SER A 8 0.54 -4.75 -16.44
N LEU A 9 1.28 -5.78 -16.86
CA LEU A 9 2.22 -6.52 -15.99
C LEU A 9 3.30 -5.62 -15.39
N SER A 10 3.80 -4.64 -16.15
CA SER A 10 4.85 -3.73 -15.69
C SER A 10 4.42 -2.82 -14.53
N TYR A 11 3.11 -2.57 -14.37
CA TYR A 11 2.57 -1.81 -13.23
C TYR A 11 1.96 -2.72 -12.14
N VAL A 12 1.44 -3.91 -12.50
CA VAL A 12 0.87 -4.87 -11.53
C VAL A 12 1.94 -5.48 -10.63
N ALA A 13 3.09 -5.88 -11.17
CA ALA A 13 4.15 -6.52 -10.37
C ALA A 13 4.69 -5.63 -9.22
N PRO A 14 5.10 -4.37 -9.45
CA PRO A 14 5.57 -3.51 -8.36
C PRO A 14 4.48 -3.19 -7.35
N ALA A 15 3.24 -3.08 -7.81
CA ALA A 15 2.10 -2.81 -6.96
C ALA A 15 1.71 -3.98 -6.04
N VAL A 16 1.74 -5.21 -6.54
CA VAL A 16 1.59 -6.41 -5.72
C VAL A 16 2.71 -6.49 -4.68
N GLY A 17 3.96 -6.18 -5.08
CA GLY A 17 5.09 -6.13 -4.14
C GLY A 17 4.87 -5.12 -3.01
N VAL A 18 4.46 -3.90 -3.34
CA VAL A 18 4.18 -2.84 -2.35
C VAL A 18 3.00 -3.21 -1.45
N ALA A 19 1.93 -3.79 -2.00
CA ALA A 19 0.78 -4.23 -1.22
C ALA A 19 1.12 -5.40 -0.29
N ALA A 20 1.93 -6.36 -0.74
CA ALA A 20 2.40 -7.47 0.08
C ALA A 20 3.29 -6.98 1.23
N ILE A 21 4.18 -6.01 0.97
CA ILE A 21 5.01 -5.39 2.02
C ILE A 21 4.15 -4.59 2.99
N ALA A 22 3.14 -3.85 2.50
CA ALA A 22 2.20 -3.13 3.36
C ALA A 22 1.42 -4.08 4.29
N LEU A 23 0.97 -5.24 3.79
CA LEU A 23 0.29 -6.25 4.59
C LEU A 23 1.22 -6.94 5.58
N GLN A 24 2.46 -7.24 5.18
CA GLN A 24 3.48 -7.78 6.08
C GLN A 24 3.79 -6.80 7.21
N ALA A 25 3.97 -5.52 6.88
CA ALA A 25 4.21 -4.47 7.85
C ALA A 25 3.02 -4.30 8.80
N ALA A 26 1.78 -4.35 8.28
CA ALA A 26 0.58 -4.34 9.11
C ALA A 26 0.53 -5.53 10.09
N GLY A 27 0.87 -6.75 9.63
CA GLY A 27 0.94 -7.93 10.49
C GLY A 27 1.99 -7.78 11.60
N ALA A 28 3.19 -7.29 11.26
CA ALA A 28 4.25 -7.03 12.23
C ALA A 28 3.82 -5.97 13.26
N LEU A 29 3.23 -4.86 12.80
CA LEU A 29 2.75 -3.77 13.65
C LEU A 29 1.63 -4.24 14.61
N ALA A 30 0.79 -5.17 14.18
CA ALA A 30 -0.28 -5.75 15.00
C ALA A 30 0.29 -6.63 16.13
N GLY A 31 1.34 -7.40 15.84
CA GLY A 31 2.10 -8.15 16.83
C GLY A 31 2.70 -7.22 17.90
N THR A 32 3.43 -6.19 17.46
CA THR A 32 4.03 -5.19 18.36
C THR A 32 2.99 -4.48 19.23
N PHE A 33 1.82 -4.14 18.69
CA PHE A 33 0.76 -3.50 19.47
C PHE A 33 0.15 -4.43 20.52
N THR A 34 0.05 -5.73 20.22
CA THR A 34 -0.44 -6.74 21.15
C THR A 34 0.55 -6.93 22.31
N GLU A 35 1.84 -7.01 22.00
CA GLU A 35 2.90 -7.07 23.03
C GLU A 35 2.95 -5.81 23.89
N LEU A 36 2.81 -4.62 23.28
CA LEU A 36 2.76 -3.35 24.02
C LEU A 36 1.59 -3.33 25.00
N LYS A 37 0.42 -3.80 24.59
CA LYS A 37 -0.74 -3.91 25.48
C LYS A 37 -0.53 -4.90 26.61
N ALA A 38 0.08 -6.05 26.33
CA ALA A 38 0.40 -7.05 27.35
C ALA A 38 1.34 -6.47 28.42
N LYS A 39 2.43 -5.83 27.99
CA LYS A 39 3.39 -5.18 28.90
C LYS A 39 2.78 -4.01 29.67
N ALA A 40 1.92 -3.22 29.04
CA ALA A 40 1.24 -2.13 29.73
C ALA A 40 0.31 -2.68 30.83
N ALA A 41 -0.43 -3.76 30.54
CA ALA A 41 -1.28 -4.44 31.52
C ALA A 41 -0.48 -5.04 32.68
N GLU A 42 0.69 -5.65 32.42
CA GLU A 42 1.60 -6.16 33.46
C GLU A 42 2.11 -5.08 34.41
N GLN A 43 2.25 -3.84 33.93
CA GLN A 43 2.72 -2.71 34.73
C GLN A 43 1.59 -1.91 35.38
N GLU A 44 0.33 -2.37 35.28
CA GLU A 44 -0.87 -1.62 35.68
C GLU A 44 -0.99 -0.22 35.02
N LEU A 45 -0.26 -0.02 33.92
CA LEU A 45 -0.23 1.23 33.16
C LEU A 45 -1.13 1.11 31.93
N GLY A 46 -1.92 2.14 31.64
CA GLY A 46 -2.67 2.21 30.39
C GLY A 46 -1.75 2.55 29.21
N VAL A 47 -2.02 1.97 28.03
CA VAL A 47 -1.39 2.43 26.79
C VAL A 47 -1.85 3.87 26.49
N PRO A 48 -0.93 4.84 26.27
CA PRO A 48 -1.32 6.21 26.00
C PRO A 48 -2.30 6.33 24.82
N PRO A 49 -3.33 7.19 24.91
CA PRO A 49 -4.37 7.30 23.87
C PRO A 49 -3.82 7.60 22.48
N LEU A 50 -2.80 8.46 22.37
CA LEU A 50 -2.15 8.82 21.10
C LEU A 50 -1.47 7.62 20.45
N VAL A 51 -0.79 6.78 21.23
CA VAL A 51 -0.12 5.56 20.74
C VAL A 51 -1.16 4.57 20.23
N ARG A 52 -2.25 4.37 20.98
CA ARG A 52 -3.37 3.51 20.57
C ARG A 52 -4.05 4.00 19.29
N ILE A 53 -4.26 5.31 19.15
CA ILE A 53 -4.84 5.90 17.92
C ILE A 53 -3.89 5.70 16.75
N TYR A 54 -2.59 5.95 16.92
CA TYR A 54 -1.58 5.73 15.89
C TYR A 54 -1.60 4.27 15.40
N PHE A 55 -1.43 3.29 16.29
CA PHE A 55 -1.41 1.88 15.89
C PHE A 55 -2.71 1.48 15.20
N ARG A 56 -3.86 1.88 15.74
CA ARG A 56 -5.17 1.53 15.15
C ARG A 56 -5.37 2.14 13.76
N SER A 57 -5.01 3.41 13.59
CA SER A 57 -5.15 4.11 12.30
C SER A 57 -4.16 3.56 11.28
N THR A 58 -2.88 3.41 11.63
CA THR A 58 -1.85 2.88 10.73
C THR A 58 -2.14 1.44 10.33
N LEU A 59 -2.55 0.57 11.27
CA LEU A 59 -2.99 -0.80 10.97
C LEU A 59 -4.15 -0.82 10.00
N ARG A 60 -5.20 -0.01 10.29
CA ARG A 60 -6.38 0.04 9.44
C ARG A 60 -6.04 0.53 8.05
N THR A 61 -5.22 1.58 7.93
CA THR A 61 -4.80 2.11 6.63
C THR A 61 -4.03 1.05 5.86
N LEU A 62 -2.95 0.48 6.42
CA LEU A 62 -2.15 -0.54 5.74
C LEU A 62 -2.95 -1.78 5.33
N TYR A 63 -3.84 -2.28 6.21
CA TYR A 63 -4.70 -3.42 5.88
C TYR A 63 -5.72 -3.09 4.79
N VAL A 64 -6.47 -1.99 4.94
CA VAL A 64 -7.57 -1.65 4.02
C VAL A 64 -6.99 -1.24 2.67
N SER A 65 -5.97 -0.38 2.63
CA SER A 65 -5.36 0.03 1.36
C SER A 65 -4.59 -1.11 0.70
N GLY A 66 -3.91 -1.96 1.48
CA GLY A 66 -3.18 -3.12 0.96
C GLY A 66 -4.12 -4.16 0.35
N LEU A 67 -5.21 -4.50 1.04
CA LEU A 67 -6.21 -5.45 0.55
C LEU A 67 -6.96 -4.89 -0.66
N LEU A 68 -7.39 -3.62 -0.61
CA LEU A 68 -8.08 -2.98 -1.74
C LEU A 68 -7.17 -2.84 -2.96
N ALA A 69 -5.88 -2.54 -2.76
CA ALA A 69 -4.90 -2.53 -3.86
C ALA A 69 -4.84 -3.90 -4.53
N LEU A 70 -4.68 -4.99 -3.76
CA LEU A 70 -4.65 -6.35 -4.32
C LEU A 70 -5.95 -6.70 -5.06
N LEU A 71 -7.12 -6.37 -4.49
CA LEU A 71 -8.42 -6.61 -5.13
C LEU A 71 -8.57 -5.82 -6.43
N ALA A 72 -8.15 -4.56 -6.44
CA ALA A 72 -8.16 -3.72 -7.64
C ALA A 72 -7.23 -4.28 -8.73
N MET A 73 -6.07 -4.83 -8.35
CA MET A 73 -5.12 -5.45 -9.29
C MET A 73 -5.69 -6.75 -9.89
N VAL A 74 -6.24 -7.62 -9.06
CA VAL A 74 -6.86 -8.87 -9.51
C VAL A 74 -8.05 -8.56 -10.40
N GLY A 75 -8.86 -7.55 -10.03
CA GLY A 75 -9.96 -7.04 -10.86
C GLY A 75 -9.48 -6.55 -12.22
N ASP A 76 -8.41 -5.76 -12.28
CA ASP A 76 -7.84 -5.24 -13.52
C ASP A 76 -7.34 -6.36 -14.45
N VAL A 77 -6.63 -7.36 -13.90
CA VAL A 77 -6.13 -8.52 -14.66
C VAL A 77 -7.29 -9.37 -15.21
N VAL A 78 -8.29 -9.67 -14.37
CA VAL A 78 -9.45 -10.49 -14.77
C VAL A 78 -10.32 -9.76 -15.81
N LEU A 79 -10.56 -8.46 -15.64
CA LEU A 79 -11.38 -7.67 -16.56
C LEU A 79 -10.68 -7.49 -17.91
N HIS A 80 -9.37 -7.25 -17.94
CA HIS A 80 -8.60 -7.20 -19.18
C HIS A 80 -8.59 -8.54 -19.93
N ALA A 81 -8.66 -9.67 -19.21
CA ALA A 81 -8.75 -11.00 -19.80
C ALA A 81 -10.16 -11.33 -20.34
N ALA A 82 -11.22 -10.82 -19.69
CA ALA A 82 -12.61 -11.19 -19.99
C ALA A 82 -13.32 -10.25 -20.98
N ARG A 83 -13.22 -8.92 -20.82
CA ARG A 83 -13.85 -7.92 -21.70
C ARG A 83 -13.04 -6.60 -21.68
N PRO A 84 -12.31 -6.25 -22.75
CA PRO A 84 -11.43 -5.09 -22.77
C PRO A 84 -12.19 -3.80 -23.06
N SER A 85 -13.16 -3.42 -22.24
CA SER A 85 -13.76 -2.07 -22.31
C SER A 85 -12.79 -1.05 -21.70
N LEU A 86 -12.39 -0.06 -22.50
CA LEU A 86 -11.42 1.00 -22.15
C LEU A 86 -11.78 1.73 -20.84
N LEU A 87 -13.07 1.93 -20.59
CA LEU A 87 -13.58 2.70 -19.45
C LEU A 87 -13.38 1.98 -18.11
N THR A 88 -13.60 0.66 -18.07
CA THR A 88 -13.40 -0.16 -16.87
C THR A 88 -11.92 -0.32 -16.55
N ALA A 89 -11.09 -0.52 -17.58
CA ALA A 89 -9.64 -0.55 -17.45
C ALA A 89 -9.07 0.75 -16.83
N HIS A 90 -9.58 1.92 -17.24
CA HIS A 90 -9.14 3.21 -16.71
C HIS A 90 -9.53 3.41 -15.24
N ILE A 91 -10.75 3.06 -14.84
CA ILE A 91 -11.22 3.22 -13.45
C ILE A 91 -10.43 2.32 -12.50
N PHE A 92 -10.20 1.05 -12.88
CA PHE A 92 -9.43 0.12 -12.06
C PHE A 92 -7.94 0.52 -11.99
N GLY A 93 -7.36 0.98 -13.10
CA GLY A 93 -5.99 1.50 -13.13
C GLY A 93 -5.78 2.78 -12.31
N TYR A 94 -6.74 3.71 -12.30
CA TYR A 94 -6.67 4.90 -11.44
C TYR A 94 -6.81 4.55 -9.95
N SER A 95 -7.76 3.66 -9.64
CA SER A 95 -8.06 3.27 -8.26
C SER A 95 -6.89 2.53 -7.63
N SER A 96 -6.26 1.60 -8.35
CA SER A 96 -5.08 0.89 -7.89
C SER A 96 -3.86 1.81 -7.71
N ALA A 97 -3.64 2.78 -8.61
CA ALA A 97 -2.55 3.74 -8.52
C ALA A 97 -2.72 4.67 -7.31
N LEU A 98 -3.95 5.11 -7.02
CA LEU A 98 -4.27 5.85 -5.80
C LEU A 98 -4.07 5.00 -4.55
N LEU A 99 -4.50 3.74 -4.57
CA LEU A 99 -4.30 2.82 -3.44
C LEU A 99 -2.81 2.52 -3.20
N MET A 100 -1.99 2.46 -4.25
CA MET A 100 -0.53 2.38 -4.14
C MET A 100 0.08 3.63 -3.50
N LEU A 101 -0.39 4.83 -3.87
CA LEU A 101 0.05 6.08 -3.23
C LEU A 101 -0.28 6.06 -1.73
N VAL A 102 -1.49 5.65 -1.37
CA VAL A 102 -1.93 5.54 0.03
C VAL A 102 -1.10 4.49 0.80
N CYS A 103 -0.87 3.30 0.20
CA CYS A 103 -0.01 2.27 0.79
C CYS A 103 1.43 2.76 0.97
N GLY A 104 2.01 3.38 -0.07
CA GLY A 104 3.38 3.89 -0.05
C GLY A 104 3.57 4.99 0.99
N PHE A 105 2.60 5.90 1.10
CA PHE A 105 2.58 6.92 2.13
C PHE A 105 2.46 6.32 3.53
N ALA A 106 1.57 5.34 3.73
CA ALA A 106 1.40 4.68 5.02
C ALA A 106 2.69 3.96 5.46
N LEU A 107 3.39 3.30 4.54
CA LEU A 107 4.71 2.68 4.79
C LEU A 107 5.79 3.70 5.13
N LEU A 108 5.78 4.88 4.48
CA LEU A 108 6.72 5.97 4.81
C LEU A 108 6.45 6.57 6.20
N VAL A 109 5.17 6.77 6.55
CA VAL A 109 4.77 7.24 7.88
C VAL A 109 5.18 6.22 8.94
N GLU A 110 4.93 4.94 8.70
CA GLU A 110 5.36 3.85 9.58
C GLU A 110 6.89 3.84 9.74
N GLY A 111 7.65 3.87 8.64
CA GLY A 111 9.11 3.92 8.67
C GLY A 111 9.67 5.16 9.39
N GLY A 112 8.97 6.30 9.27
CA GLY A 112 9.31 7.54 9.97
C GLY A 112 9.08 7.47 11.48
N VAL A 113 7.92 6.97 11.90
CA VAL A 113 7.60 6.77 13.33
C VAL A 113 8.49 5.69 13.93
N ASP A 114 8.75 4.60 13.21
CA ASP A 114 9.69 3.56 13.62
C ASP A 114 11.11 4.11 13.79
N ARG A 115 11.52 5.09 12.98
CA ARG A 115 12.82 5.76 13.13
C ARG A 115 12.96 6.46 14.48
N GLN A 116 11.87 7.04 15.00
CA GLN A 116 11.83 7.73 16.27
C GLN A 116 11.67 6.76 17.46
N LEU A 117 10.83 5.74 17.31
CA LEU A 117 10.49 4.80 18.38
C LEU A 117 11.39 3.56 18.45
N LYS A 118 12.24 3.35 17.44
CA LYS A 118 13.15 2.19 17.31
C LYS A 118 12.44 0.83 17.47
N LEU A 119 11.24 0.69 16.89
CA LEU A 119 10.40 -0.51 17.02
C LEU A 119 10.96 -1.70 16.22
N PHE A 120 11.50 -1.47 15.02
CA PHE A 120 12.06 -2.49 14.14
C PHE A 120 13.58 -2.38 13.97
N SER A 121 14.19 -3.51 13.55
CA SER A 121 15.60 -3.56 13.18
C SER A 121 15.92 -2.63 12.00
N GLY A 122 17.13 -2.09 11.95
CA GLY A 122 17.51 -1.10 10.91
C GLY A 122 17.35 -1.59 9.46
N ARG A 123 17.46 -2.91 9.23
CA ARG A 123 17.23 -3.53 7.91
C ARG A 123 15.74 -3.52 7.52
N ALA A 124 14.85 -3.93 8.43
CA ALA A 124 13.41 -3.93 8.18
C ALA A 124 12.89 -2.50 7.93
N ARG A 125 13.37 -1.53 8.71
CA ARG A 125 13.06 -0.10 8.53
C ARG A 125 13.45 0.44 7.16
N THR A 126 14.65 0.08 6.69
CA THR A 126 15.14 0.49 5.37
C THR A 126 14.28 -0.14 4.27
N LEU A 127 13.90 -1.41 4.42
CA LEU A 127 13.00 -2.08 3.47
C LEU A 127 11.61 -1.43 3.43
N HIS A 128 10.99 -1.12 4.58
CA HIS A 128 9.67 -0.47 4.61
C HIS A 128 9.73 0.94 4.02
N SER A 129 10.80 1.69 4.30
CA SER A 129 10.98 3.04 3.75
C SER A 129 11.22 3.02 2.23
N LEU A 130 12.03 2.09 1.74
CA LEU A 130 12.28 1.91 0.30
C LEU A 130 11.02 1.41 -0.42
N ALA A 131 10.28 0.49 0.18
CA ALA A 131 9.00 0.02 -0.35
C ALA A 131 7.95 1.12 -0.36
N GLY A 132 7.92 1.98 0.67
CA GLY A 132 7.07 3.15 0.74
C GLY A 132 7.39 4.18 -0.35
N ALA A 133 8.67 4.54 -0.50
CA ALA A 133 9.13 5.45 -1.55
C ALA A 133 8.90 4.88 -2.96
N GLY A 134 9.21 3.60 -3.17
CA GLY A 134 8.96 2.90 -4.43
C GLY A 134 7.47 2.79 -4.75
N GLY A 135 6.64 2.53 -3.74
CA GLY A 135 5.18 2.49 -3.86
C GLY A 135 4.58 3.83 -4.22
N MET A 136 5.06 4.93 -3.62
CA MET A 136 4.63 6.27 -4.02
C MET A 136 5.09 6.62 -5.44
N ALA A 137 6.34 6.31 -5.80
CA ALA A 137 6.86 6.58 -7.13
C ALA A 137 6.07 5.82 -8.21
N ALA A 138 5.81 4.52 -7.97
CA ALA A 138 5.02 3.69 -8.87
C ALA A 138 3.54 4.12 -8.92
N GLY A 139 2.94 4.51 -7.79
CA GLY A 139 1.59 5.05 -7.77
C GLY A 139 1.48 6.39 -8.51
N ALA A 140 2.42 7.32 -8.32
CA ALA A 140 2.47 8.59 -9.02
C ALA A 140 2.68 8.39 -10.54
N TRP A 141 3.56 7.48 -10.91
CA TRP A 141 3.78 7.09 -12.31
C TRP A 141 2.51 6.46 -12.92
N GLY A 142 1.83 5.58 -12.18
CA GLY A 142 0.56 4.98 -12.58
C GLY A 142 -0.53 6.02 -12.81
N VAL A 143 -0.69 6.98 -11.89
CA VAL A 143 -1.60 8.12 -12.08
C VAL A 143 -1.22 8.89 -13.34
N ALA A 144 0.04 9.28 -13.51
CA ALA A 144 0.49 10.04 -14.68
C ALA A 144 0.24 9.30 -16.00
N LEU A 145 0.49 7.98 -16.06
CA LEU A 145 0.22 7.13 -17.21
C LEU A 145 -1.27 7.08 -17.55
N VAL A 146 -2.14 6.86 -16.56
CA VAL A 146 -3.59 6.81 -16.80
C VAL A 146 -4.13 8.19 -17.17
N THR A 147 -3.59 9.27 -16.60
CA THR A 147 -3.97 10.65 -16.97
C THR A 147 -3.56 10.97 -18.40
N TRP A 148 -2.33 10.64 -18.78
CA TRP A 148 -1.80 10.88 -20.13
C TRP A 148 -2.55 10.06 -21.18
N GLN A 149 -2.88 8.80 -20.87
CA GLN A 149 -3.74 8.00 -21.74
C GLN A 149 -5.15 8.62 -21.82
N GLY A 150 -5.79 8.94 -20.70
CA GLY A 150 -7.12 9.58 -20.69
C GLY A 150 -7.19 10.87 -21.52
N GLY A 151 -6.15 11.71 -21.47
CA GLY A 151 -6.06 12.95 -22.26
C GLY A 151 -5.80 12.74 -23.76
N VAL A 152 -5.17 11.64 -24.16
CA VAL A 152 -4.96 11.29 -25.58
C VAL A 152 -6.23 10.72 -26.23
N TRP A 153 -7.14 10.15 -25.43
CA TRP A 153 -8.37 9.50 -25.93
C TRP A 153 -9.64 10.37 -25.81
N GLY A 154 -9.53 11.63 -25.37
CA GLY A 154 -10.61 12.61 -25.47
C GLY A 154 -11.87 12.29 -24.66
N PHE A 155 -11.70 11.93 -23.39
CA PHE A 155 -12.76 12.08 -22.38
C PHE A 155 -12.72 13.48 -21.78
#